data_AF-A0A6B3LB00-F1
#
_entry.id   AF-A0A6B3LB00-F1
#
_cell.length_a   1.000
_cell.length_b   1.000
_cell.length_c   1.000
_cell.angle_alpha   90.00
_cell.angle_beta   90.00
_cell.angle_gamma   90.00
#
_symmetry.space_group_name_H-M   'P 1'
#
loop_
_entity.id
_entity.type
_entity.pdbx_description
1 polymer ?
#
loop_
_entity_poly.entity_id
_entity_poly.type
_entity_poly.pdbx_seq_one_letter_code
_entity_poly.pdbx_strand_id
1 'polypeptide(L)'
;MKPYPNRIARFVLLLSIVVGLMACKPNPQDDISLFQPFITENINKKSADPYISSTVKPGDKMYDILVNIQHGDTKPAYEKLMVLVDKNDYEAQFWVAKMIYQASSQSIARAINLYKQSSNQGNPYAYYELSPLGKGCLAYFGKKTCTDENLNKAIELFKPLAAQGDLRAQYFLLQQQELDKSKETRAQYIHELIRFSKNHYYQPLMDYVNTILTRPQGKFKYEAKTPELYQLAIQLLTVAANNNYIPAIEFLVRQDSDLKSNDDLYLKLKTLGGTHFYKTRFFEFKNEFNNRQLYCYATLYEAITGSDKFFIGIENEENIAADCNIEDSMKEMTPMVYIDGFTSRDDWVD
;
A
#
# COMPACT_ATOMS: atom_id res chain seq x y z
N MET A 1 -1.24 -43.02 36.61
CA MET A 1 -0.71 -41.83 37.29
C MET A 1 -0.92 -40.63 36.39
N LYS A 2 -1.62 -39.62 36.91
CA LYS A 2 -2.10 -38.43 36.20
C LYS A 2 -0.94 -37.49 35.85
N PRO A 3 -0.91 -36.88 34.66
CA PRO A 3 0.02 -35.80 34.35
C PRO A 3 -0.46 -34.47 34.95
N TYR A 4 0.50 -33.68 35.44
CA TYR A 4 0.32 -32.35 36.02
C TYR A 4 -0.20 -31.33 34.99
N PRO A 5 -1.07 -30.38 35.39
CA PRO A 5 -1.66 -29.40 34.47
C PRO A 5 -0.76 -28.18 34.19
N ASN A 6 -0.84 -27.74 32.94
CA ASN A 6 -0.23 -26.55 32.35
C ASN A 6 -0.59 -25.25 33.10
N ARG A 7 0.43 -24.41 33.36
CA ARG A 7 0.26 -23.03 33.83
C ARG A 7 -0.18 -22.13 32.67
N ILE A 8 -1.44 -22.23 32.28
CA ILE A 8 -2.16 -21.21 31.50
C ILE A 8 -3.39 -20.86 32.31
N ALA A 9 -3.25 -19.90 33.22
CA ALA A 9 -4.34 -19.12 33.79
C ALA A 9 -3.76 -18.07 34.75
N ARG A 10 -3.94 -16.80 34.38
CA ARG A 10 -4.10 -15.59 35.23
C ARG A 10 -3.28 -14.42 34.69
N PHE A 11 -3.86 -13.68 33.75
CA PHE A 11 -4.17 -12.24 33.91
C PHE A 11 -4.79 -11.67 32.62
N VAL A 12 -5.99 -12.14 32.26
CA VAL A 12 -6.95 -11.34 31.48
C VAL A 12 -8.33 -11.72 31.98
N LEU A 13 -8.81 -11.01 32.99
CA LEU A 13 -10.20 -11.08 33.41
C LEU A 13 -10.62 -9.66 33.79
N LEU A 14 -11.31 -9.00 32.87
CA LEU A 14 -12.49 -8.17 33.10
C LEU A 14 -12.95 -7.62 31.74
N LEU A 15 -13.88 -8.36 31.13
CA LEU A 15 -14.77 -8.09 29.97
C LEU A 15 -14.68 -9.16 28.87
N SER A 16 -15.08 -10.38 29.20
CA SER A 16 -15.42 -11.40 28.22
C SER A 16 -16.63 -12.21 28.70
N ILE A 17 -17.78 -11.54 28.74
CA ILE A 17 -19.09 -12.18 28.68
C ILE A 17 -19.83 -11.59 27.48
N VAL A 18 -19.66 -12.19 26.31
CA VAL A 18 -20.66 -12.24 25.23
C VAL A 18 -20.46 -13.61 24.56
N VAL A 19 -21.14 -14.64 25.07
CA VAL A 19 -22.30 -15.28 24.42
C VAL A 19 -22.04 -15.54 22.93
N GLY A 20 -21.86 -16.82 22.59
CA GLY A 20 -21.93 -17.32 21.22
C GLY A 20 -23.33 -17.12 20.65
N LEU A 21 -23.59 -15.93 20.11
CA LEU A 21 -24.60 -15.71 19.09
C LEU A 21 -23.93 -16.07 17.76
N MET A 22 -24.66 -16.75 16.87
CA MET A 22 -24.28 -16.75 15.45
C MET A 22 -24.30 -15.29 15.00
N ALA A 23 -23.15 -14.61 15.08
CA ALA A 23 -23.04 -13.21 14.73
C ALA A 23 -23.48 -13.10 13.27
N CYS A 24 -24.61 -12.44 13.03
CA CYS A 24 -25.02 -12.10 11.67
C CYS A 24 -23.86 -11.32 11.04
N LYS A 25 -23.38 -11.80 9.89
CA LYS A 25 -22.33 -11.08 9.15
C LYS A 25 -22.80 -9.63 8.94
N PRO A 26 -21.94 -8.63 9.18
CA PRO A 26 -22.28 -7.24 8.90
C PRO A 26 -22.76 -7.06 7.46
N ASN A 27 -23.77 -6.22 7.28
CA ASN A 27 -24.27 -5.86 5.96
C ASN A 27 -23.62 -4.54 5.52
N PRO A 28 -22.75 -4.53 4.49
CA PRO A 28 -22.08 -3.30 4.07
C PRO A 28 -23.03 -2.17 3.63
N GLN A 29 -24.29 -2.50 3.28
CA GLN A 29 -25.30 -1.48 2.96
C GLN A 29 -25.56 -0.53 4.14
N ASP A 30 -25.44 -1.03 5.38
CA ASP A 30 -25.66 -0.23 6.59
C ASP A 30 -24.55 0.82 6.77
N ASP A 31 -23.34 0.55 6.25
CA ASP A 31 -22.17 1.41 6.36
C ASP A 31 -22.33 2.73 5.58
N ILE A 32 -23.17 2.77 4.54
CA ILE A 32 -23.40 3.96 3.69
C ILE A 32 -23.78 5.15 4.56
N SER A 33 -24.74 4.95 5.48
CA SER A 33 -25.23 6.00 6.37
C SER A 33 -24.15 6.53 7.33
N LEU A 34 -23.18 5.68 7.70
CA LEU A 34 -22.08 6.03 8.60
C LEU A 34 -21.01 6.86 7.88
N PHE A 35 -20.74 6.57 6.60
CA PHE A 35 -19.79 7.33 5.79
C PHE A 35 -20.37 8.65 5.26
N GLN A 36 -21.69 8.76 5.12
CA GLN A 36 -22.32 9.89 4.44
C GLN A 36 -21.89 11.27 4.98
N PRO A 37 -21.84 11.53 6.30
CA PRO A 37 -21.39 12.82 6.82
C PRO A 37 -19.94 13.14 6.45
N PHE A 38 -19.05 12.14 6.54
CA PHE A 38 -17.64 12.27 6.18
C PHE A 38 -17.48 12.58 4.68
N ILE A 39 -18.22 11.88 3.82
CA ILE A 39 -18.20 12.10 2.38
C ILE A 39 -18.69 13.50 2.04
N THR A 40 -19.88 13.90 2.52
CA THR A 40 -20.46 15.21 2.23
C THR A 40 -19.52 16.35 2.63
N GLU A 41 -18.83 16.22 3.75
CA GLU A 41 -17.90 17.23 4.22
C GLU A 41 -16.60 17.31 3.37
N ASN A 42 -16.11 16.19 2.83
CA ASN A 42 -14.75 16.11 2.29
C ASN A 42 -14.65 15.86 0.77
N ILE A 43 -15.73 15.43 0.11
CA ILE A 43 -15.71 15.04 -1.32
C ILE A 43 -15.29 16.16 -2.26
N ASN A 44 -15.47 17.43 -1.88
CA ASN A 44 -15.09 18.59 -2.69
C ASN A 44 -13.79 19.26 -2.22
N LYS A 45 -13.20 18.83 -1.10
CA LYS A 45 -11.95 19.39 -0.58
C LYS A 45 -10.78 18.75 -1.32
N LYS A 46 -9.89 19.57 -1.89
CA LYS A 46 -8.66 19.12 -2.58
C LYS A 46 -7.44 19.64 -1.83
N SER A 47 -6.48 18.77 -1.54
CA SER A 47 -5.23 19.17 -0.89
C SER A 47 -4.25 19.77 -1.89
N ALA A 48 -3.65 20.90 -1.52
CA ALA A 48 -2.53 21.49 -2.25
C ALA A 48 -1.17 20.87 -1.86
N ASP A 49 -1.06 20.17 -0.73
CA ASP A 49 0.15 19.45 -0.35
C ASP A 49 0.22 18.12 -1.11
N PRO A 50 1.15 17.95 -2.07
CA PRO A 50 1.26 16.71 -2.85
C PRO A 50 1.64 15.50 -2.00
N TYR A 51 2.27 15.71 -0.84
CA TYR A 51 2.75 14.67 0.06
C TYR A 51 1.81 14.44 1.25
N ILE A 52 0.59 14.98 1.22
CA ILE A 52 -0.34 14.93 2.35
C ILE A 52 -0.69 13.49 2.78
N SER A 53 -0.72 12.56 1.82
CA SER A 53 -1.00 11.13 2.03
C SER A 53 0.26 10.26 2.01
N SER A 54 1.44 10.87 2.05
CA SER A 54 2.72 10.18 1.93
C SER A 54 3.16 9.63 3.29
N THR A 55 3.58 8.36 3.34
CA THR A 55 4.06 7.70 4.58
C THR A 55 5.44 8.20 5.01
N VAL A 56 6.23 8.67 4.05
CA VAL A 56 7.52 9.37 4.23
C VAL A 56 7.58 10.54 3.24
N LYS A 57 8.34 11.59 3.54
CA LYS A 57 8.41 12.83 2.74
C LYS A 57 9.84 13.11 2.25
N PRO A 58 10.02 13.96 1.21
CA PRO A 58 11.35 14.38 0.79
C PRO A 58 12.21 14.85 1.96
N GLY A 59 13.44 14.34 2.02
CA GLY A 59 14.37 14.55 3.14
C GLY A 59 14.38 13.43 4.18
N ASP A 60 13.34 12.61 4.26
CA ASP A 60 13.36 11.41 5.09
C ASP A 60 14.32 10.36 4.52
N LYS A 61 15.03 9.65 5.42
CA LYS A 61 16.03 8.63 5.08
C LYS A 61 15.56 7.60 4.03
N MET A 62 14.28 7.21 4.11
CA MET A 62 13.70 6.16 3.27
C MET A 62 12.94 6.69 2.04
N TYR A 63 12.78 8.00 1.88
CA TYR A 63 11.91 8.56 0.83
C TYR A 63 12.32 8.10 -0.58
N ASP A 64 13.53 8.43 -1.03
CA ASP A 64 14.00 8.03 -2.36
C ASP A 64 14.03 6.52 -2.56
N ILE A 65 14.31 5.76 -1.49
CA ILE A 65 14.37 4.30 -1.53
C ILE A 65 12.98 3.73 -1.81
N LEU A 66 11.96 4.20 -1.10
CA LEU A 66 10.59 3.71 -1.26
C LEU A 66 9.95 4.21 -2.55
N VAL A 67 10.28 5.43 -3.01
CA VAL A 67 9.91 5.92 -4.35
C VAL A 67 10.47 5.00 -5.44
N ASN A 68 11.73 4.60 -5.34
CA ASN A 68 12.33 3.68 -6.32
C ASN A 68 11.66 2.29 -6.26
N ILE A 69 11.38 1.77 -5.05
CA ILE A 69 10.70 0.48 -4.89
C ILE A 69 9.30 0.51 -5.50
N GLN A 70 8.51 1.55 -5.24
CA GLN A 70 7.13 1.63 -5.76
C GLN A 70 7.09 1.84 -7.28
N HIS A 71 8.11 2.47 -7.87
CA HIS A 71 8.22 2.58 -9.33
C HIS A 71 8.78 1.31 -9.98
N GLY A 72 9.18 0.32 -9.19
CA GLY A 72 9.78 -0.93 -9.66
C GLY A 72 11.28 -0.85 -9.93
N ASP A 73 11.91 0.32 -9.73
CA ASP A 73 13.35 0.51 -9.87
C ASP A 73 14.13 -0.02 -8.65
N THR A 74 14.10 -1.33 -8.50
CA THR A 74 14.60 -2.02 -7.30
C THR A 74 16.13 -2.03 -7.19
N LYS A 75 16.87 -1.81 -8.28
CA LYS A 75 18.35 -1.84 -8.27
C LYS A 75 18.95 -0.69 -7.45
N PRO A 76 18.71 0.59 -7.75
CA PRO A 76 19.24 1.69 -6.95
C PRO A 76 18.67 1.70 -5.53
N ALA A 77 17.42 1.24 -5.34
CA ALA A 77 16.87 1.04 -4.00
C ALA A 77 17.71 0.04 -3.19
N TYR A 78 18.01 -1.13 -3.77
CA TYR A 78 18.83 -2.15 -3.13
C TYR A 78 20.25 -1.67 -2.83
N GLU A 79 20.89 -0.97 -3.78
CA GLU A 79 22.24 -0.42 -3.58
C GLU A 79 22.29 0.58 -2.42
N LYS A 80 21.34 1.53 -2.36
CA LYS A 80 21.22 2.49 -1.24
C LYS A 80 20.96 1.77 0.09
N LEU A 81 20.08 0.78 0.09
CA LEU A 81 19.78 -0.01 1.29
C LEU A 81 20.98 -0.80 1.79
N MET A 82 21.79 -1.38 0.90
CA MET A 82 22.98 -2.14 1.29
C MET A 82 24.01 -1.28 2.03
N VAL A 83 24.22 -0.03 1.60
CA VAL A 83 25.08 0.93 2.32
C VAL A 83 24.59 1.18 3.76
N LEU A 84 23.26 1.18 3.97
CA LEU A 84 22.66 1.33 5.29
C LEU A 84 22.73 0.03 6.11
N VAL A 85 22.58 -1.13 5.46
CA VAL A 85 22.78 -2.45 6.10
C VAL A 85 24.20 -2.60 6.62
N ASP A 86 25.21 -2.15 5.87
CA ASP A 86 26.62 -2.17 6.30
C ASP A 86 26.86 -1.29 7.53
N LYS A 87 26.00 -0.30 7.77
CA LYS A 87 25.95 0.55 8.97
C LYS A 87 25.04 0.01 10.07
N ASN A 88 24.58 -1.23 9.93
CA ASN A 88 23.66 -1.92 10.86
C ASN A 88 22.30 -1.23 11.03
N ASP A 89 21.80 -0.50 10.02
CA ASP A 89 20.49 0.14 10.06
C ASP A 89 19.35 -0.91 10.03
N TYR A 90 18.55 -0.97 11.10
CA TYR A 90 17.50 -2.00 11.23
C TYR A 90 16.40 -1.86 10.18
N GLU A 91 16.09 -0.64 9.75
CA GLU A 91 15.02 -0.38 8.80
C GLU A 91 15.47 -0.81 7.40
N ALA A 92 16.73 -0.54 7.05
CA ALA A 92 17.32 -1.04 5.83
C ALA A 92 17.41 -2.58 5.79
N GLN A 93 17.81 -3.21 6.90
CA GLN A 93 17.80 -4.67 7.03
C GLN A 93 16.41 -5.25 6.75
N PHE A 94 15.37 -4.62 7.30
CA PHE A 94 13.98 -5.01 7.05
C PHE A 94 13.60 -4.87 5.56
N TRP A 95 13.88 -3.73 4.93
CA TRP A 95 13.53 -3.51 3.53
C TRP A 95 14.29 -4.44 2.58
N VAL A 96 15.59 -4.69 2.80
CA VAL A 96 16.35 -5.66 2.02
C VAL A 96 15.77 -7.07 2.18
N ALA A 97 15.44 -7.48 3.40
CA ALA A 97 14.80 -8.78 3.63
C ALA A 97 13.50 -8.90 2.84
N LYS A 98 12.65 -7.86 2.89
CA LYS A 98 11.37 -7.80 2.19
C LYS A 98 11.51 -7.78 0.68
N MET A 99 12.60 -7.25 0.13
CA MET A 99 12.86 -7.30 -1.32
C MET A 99 13.22 -8.70 -1.80
N ILE A 100 13.97 -9.47 -1.00
CA ILE A 100 14.63 -10.71 -1.46
C ILE A 100 13.99 -12.01 -0.95
N TYR A 101 13.01 -11.94 -0.03
CA TYR A 101 12.54 -13.10 0.73
C TYR A 101 11.95 -14.26 -0.09
N GLN A 102 11.58 -14.04 -1.35
CA GLN A 102 11.04 -15.08 -2.24
C GLN A 102 11.85 -15.27 -3.54
N ALA A 103 13.06 -14.71 -3.63
CA ALA A 103 13.84 -14.72 -4.88
C ALA A 103 14.57 -16.05 -5.14
N SER A 104 15.09 -16.72 -4.11
CA SER A 104 15.78 -18.01 -4.20
C SER A 104 15.95 -18.63 -2.81
N SER A 105 16.30 -19.92 -2.71
CA SER A 105 16.61 -20.56 -1.42
C SER A 105 17.72 -19.87 -0.64
N GLN A 106 18.75 -19.36 -1.32
CA GLN A 106 19.83 -18.60 -0.68
C GLN A 106 19.33 -17.24 -0.19
N SER A 107 18.50 -16.56 -0.99
CA SER A 107 17.89 -15.28 -0.64
C SER A 107 16.91 -15.41 0.53
N ILE A 108 16.17 -16.52 0.63
CA ILE A 108 15.29 -16.84 1.76
C ILE A 108 16.11 -16.89 3.07
N ALA A 109 17.20 -17.66 3.09
CA ALA A 109 18.03 -17.77 4.28
C ALA A 109 18.61 -16.41 4.70
N ARG A 110 19.02 -15.59 3.72
CA ARG A 110 19.50 -14.23 3.95
C ARG A 110 18.41 -13.29 4.47
N ALA A 111 17.20 -13.33 3.90
CA ALA A 111 16.07 -12.54 4.33
C ALA A 111 15.69 -12.86 5.78
N ILE A 112 15.63 -14.15 6.16
CA ILE A 112 15.36 -14.56 7.55
C ILE A 112 16.43 -13.99 8.49
N ASN A 113 17.71 -14.01 8.10
CA ASN A 113 18.78 -13.44 8.92
C ASN A 113 18.59 -11.92 9.10
N LEU A 114 18.36 -11.20 8.01
CA LEU A 114 18.14 -9.74 8.04
C LEU A 114 16.89 -9.36 8.85
N TYR A 115 15.79 -10.09 8.72
CA TYR A 115 14.62 -9.89 9.59
C TYR A 115 14.96 -10.12 11.06
N LYS A 116 15.73 -11.17 11.40
CA LYS A 116 16.16 -11.41 12.78
C LYS A 116 17.07 -10.29 13.31
N GLN A 117 17.99 -9.78 12.50
CA GLN A 117 18.83 -8.65 12.87
C GLN A 117 17.97 -7.42 13.14
N SER A 118 17.06 -7.09 12.23
CA SER A 118 16.14 -5.97 12.35
C SER A 118 15.24 -6.09 13.59
N SER A 119 14.66 -7.28 13.83
CA SER A 119 13.80 -7.53 14.99
C SER A 119 14.58 -7.46 16.32
N ASN A 120 15.81 -7.96 16.37
CA ASN A 120 16.66 -7.89 17.57
C ASN A 120 17.01 -6.44 17.96
N GLN A 121 16.97 -5.52 16.99
CA GLN A 121 17.11 -4.09 17.22
C GLN A 121 15.79 -3.40 17.61
N GLY A 122 14.70 -4.16 17.74
CA GLY A 122 13.40 -3.66 18.19
C GLY A 122 12.43 -3.30 17.06
N ASN A 123 12.69 -3.68 15.81
CA ASN A 123 11.77 -3.40 14.70
C ASN A 123 10.50 -4.28 14.78
N PRO A 124 9.30 -3.71 15.03
CA PRO A 124 8.07 -4.48 15.11
C PRO A 124 7.65 -5.07 13.77
N TYR A 125 7.95 -4.41 12.64
CA TYR A 125 7.64 -4.92 11.31
C TYR A 125 8.40 -6.21 11.00
N ALA A 126 9.67 -6.31 11.44
CA ALA A 126 10.45 -7.52 11.25
C ALA A 126 9.94 -8.69 12.10
N TYR A 127 9.47 -8.42 13.32
CA TYR A 127 8.76 -9.43 14.12
C TYR A 127 7.46 -9.87 13.43
N TYR A 128 6.70 -8.93 12.86
CA TYR A 128 5.49 -9.25 12.11
C TYR A 128 5.76 -10.15 10.90
N GLU A 129 6.79 -9.86 10.09
CA GLU A 129 7.15 -10.70 8.92
C GLU A 129 7.68 -12.09 9.32
N LEU A 130 8.17 -12.25 10.55
CA LEU A 130 8.56 -13.54 11.15
C LEU A 130 7.41 -14.20 11.94
N SER A 131 6.18 -13.74 11.77
CA SER A 131 4.98 -14.33 12.38
C SER A 131 4.15 -15.13 11.37
N PRO A 132 3.18 -15.96 11.81
CA PRO A 132 2.26 -16.63 10.90
C PRO A 132 1.41 -15.69 10.02
N LEU A 133 1.28 -14.41 10.40
CA LEU A 133 0.56 -13.40 9.63
C LEU A 133 1.44 -12.69 8.58
N GLY A 134 2.77 -12.78 8.71
CA GLY A 134 3.71 -12.22 7.73
C GLY A 134 3.49 -12.83 6.35
N LYS A 135 3.40 -11.99 5.31
CA LYS A 135 3.04 -12.48 3.97
C LYS A 135 4.14 -13.39 3.45
N GLY A 136 3.76 -14.63 3.13
CA GLY A 136 4.69 -15.64 2.65
C GLY A 136 5.56 -16.28 3.74
N CYS A 137 5.46 -15.88 5.02
CA CYS A 137 6.27 -16.47 6.09
C CYS A 137 6.11 -18.00 6.11
N LEU A 138 4.87 -18.49 6.25
CA LEU A 138 4.62 -19.94 6.32
C LEU A 138 5.02 -20.68 5.03
N ALA A 139 4.90 -20.02 3.89
CA ALA A 139 5.22 -20.59 2.58
C ALA A 139 6.74 -20.72 2.36
N TYR A 140 7.53 -19.72 2.76
CA TYR A 140 8.95 -19.64 2.44
C TYR A 140 9.88 -19.92 3.61
N PHE A 141 9.50 -19.54 4.84
CA PHE A 141 10.38 -19.66 6.02
C PHE A 141 10.04 -20.87 6.90
N GLY A 142 8.82 -21.38 6.76
CA GLY A 142 8.30 -22.54 7.48
C GLY A 142 7.91 -22.27 8.93
N LYS A 143 7.05 -23.15 9.47
CA LYS A 143 6.44 -23.02 10.82
C LYS A 143 7.43 -22.85 11.97
N LYS A 144 8.67 -23.33 11.84
CA LYS A 144 9.70 -23.17 12.88
C LYS A 144 10.19 -21.72 12.99
N THR A 145 10.13 -20.97 11.90
CA THR A 145 10.53 -19.55 11.87
C THR A 145 9.34 -18.64 12.18
N CYS A 146 8.16 -18.99 11.66
CA CYS A 146 6.93 -18.22 11.78
C CYS A 146 6.20 -18.56 13.07
N THR A 147 6.48 -17.81 14.15
CA THR A 147 6.00 -18.16 15.49
C THR A 147 5.00 -17.14 16.03
N ASP A 148 4.04 -17.59 16.83
CA ASP A 148 3.12 -16.72 17.56
C ASP A 148 3.85 -15.83 18.57
N GLU A 149 5.03 -16.25 19.04
CA GLU A 149 5.90 -15.41 19.89
C GLU A 149 6.33 -14.15 19.13
N ASN A 150 6.72 -14.27 17.87
CA ASN A 150 7.05 -13.12 17.02
C ASN A 150 5.82 -12.23 16.81
N LEU A 151 4.62 -12.81 16.62
CA LEU A 151 3.39 -12.02 16.52
C LEU A 151 3.13 -11.20 17.79
N ASN A 152 3.17 -11.86 18.95
CA ASN A 152 2.95 -11.21 20.25
C ASN A 152 3.98 -10.10 20.48
N LYS A 153 5.24 -10.34 20.11
CA LYS A 153 6.29 -9.33 20.23
C LYS A 153 6.07 -8.14 19.31
N ALA A 154 5.62 -8.36 18.07
CA ALA A 154 5.22 -7.29 17.16
C ALA A 154 4.08 -6.45 17.77
N ILE A 155 3.04 -7.10 18.29
CA ILE A 155 1.90 -6.42 18.95
C ILE A 155 2.37 -5.55 20.13
N GLU A 156 3.21 -6.09 21.02
CA GLU A 156 3.73 -5.31 22.16
C GLU A 156 4.57 -4.11 21.72
N LEU A 157 5.35 -4.24 20.64
CA LEU A 157 6.18 -3.17 20.11
C LEU A 157 5.40 -2.13 19.30
N PHE A 158 4.26 -2.50 18.70
CA PHE A 158 3.38 -1.55 18.01
C PHE A 158 2.55 -0.69 18.97
N LYS A 159 2.22 -1.17 20.19
CA LYS A 159 1.49 -0.39 21.20
C LYS A 159 2.09 0.99 21.49
N PRO A 160 3.39 1.14 21.83
CA PRO A 160 3.97 2.45 22.09
C PRO A 160 4.01 3.34 20.84
N LEU A 161 4.24 2.79 19.64
CA LEU A 161 4.19 3.56 18.39
C LEU A 161 2.78 4.10 18.13
N ALA A 162 1.76 3.25 18.31
CA ALA A 162 0.37 3.65 18.18
C ALA A 162 -0.01 4.76 19.17
N ALA A 163 0.44 4.64 20.43
CA ALA A 163 0.24 5.66 21.46
C ALA A 163 0.95 7.00 21.14
N GLN A 164 2.05 6.96 20.38
CA GLN A 164 2.76 8.15 19.89
C GLN A 164 2.14 8.75 18.62
N GLY A 165 1.07 8.15 18.08
CA GLY A 165 0.35 8.68 16.92
C GLY A 165 0.69 8.02 15.59
N ASP A 166 1.49 6.94 15.56
CA ASP A 166 1.75 6.22 14.31
C ASP A 166 0.47 5.52 13.81
N LEU A 167 -0.07 6.03 12.70
CA LEU A 167 -1.35 5.56 12.13
C LEU A 167 -1.25 4.13 11.59
N ARG A 168 -0.08 3.69 11.13
CA ARG A 168 0.14 2.32 10.63
C ARG A 168 0.12 1.34 11.79
N ALA A 169 0.79 1.68 12.88
CA ALA A 169 0.76 0.90 14.12
C ALA A 169 -0.66 0.84 14.70
N GLN A 170 -1.38 1.97 14.73
CA GLN A 170 -2.78 2.00 15.15
C GLN A 170 -3.66 1.10 14.28
N TYR A 171 -3.47 1.13 12.96
CA TYR A 171 -4.26 0.31 12.05
C TYR A 171 -3.96 -1.18 12.21
N PHE A 172 -2.68 -1.55 12.34
CA PHE A 172 -2.30 -2.92 12.65
C PHE A 172 -2.98 -3.44 13.92
N LEU A 173 -2.99 -2.64 14.99
CA LEU A 173 -3.66 -3.00 16.25
C LEU A 173 -5.19 -3.02 16.12
N LEU A 174 -5.78 -2.20 15.25
CA LEU A 174 -7.21 -2.26 14.93
C LEU A 174 -7.56 -3.61 14.27
N GLN A 175 -6.74 -4.06 13.31
CA GLN A 175 -6.95 -5.35 12.63
C GLN A 175 -6.92 -6.52 13.62
N GLN A 176 -6.11 -6.45 14.69
CA GLN A 176 -6.08 -7.49 15.73
C GLN A 176 -7.36 -7.58 16.57
N GLN A 177 -8.22 -6.56 16.53
CA GLN A 177 -9.48 -6.54 17.28
C GLN A 177 -10.64 -7.18 16.51
N GLU A 178 -10.48 -7.41 15.20
CA GLU A 178 -11.47 -8.07 14.33
C GLU A 178 -12.88 -7.43 14.41
N LEU A 179 -12.94 -6.11 14.60
CA LEU A 179 -14.18 -5.34 14.76
C LEU A 179 -15.09 -5.40 13.53
N ASP A 180 -14.54 -5.75 12.37
CA ASP A 180 -15.26 -5.90 11.11
C ASP A 180 -16.08 -7.20 11.02
N LYS A 181 -15.87 -8.16 11.93
CA LYS A 181 -16.50 -9.49 11.88
C LYS A 181 -17.88 -9.56 12.56
N SER A 182 -18.20 -8.62 13.44
CA SER A 182 -19.46 -8.58 14.20
C SER A 182 -20.27 -7.34 13.84
N LYS A 183 -21.60 -7.48 13.81
CA LYS A 183 -22.53 -6.38 13.56
C LYS A 183 -22.45 -5.32 14.66
N GLU A 184 -22.25 -5.77 15.90
CA GLU A 184 -22.20 -4.94 17.10
C GLU A 184 -20.97 -4.00 17.09
N THR A 185 -19.84 -4.47 16.54
CA THR A 185 -18.59 -3.70 16.46
C THR A 185 -18.41 -2.97 15.12
N ARG A 186 -19.27 -3.25 14.13
CA ARG A 186 -19.14 -2.70 12.77
C ARG A 186 -19.13 -1.18 12.73
N ALA A 187 -20.02 -0.52 13.48
CA ALA A 187 -20.08 0.94 13.49
C ALA A 187 -18.79 1.57 14.05
N GLN A 188 -18.20 0.96 15.08
CA GLN A 188 -16.91 1.37 15.62
C GLN A 188 -15.79 1.20 14.59
N TYR A 189 -15.78 0.08 13.87
CA TYR A 189 -14.84 -0.14 12.77
C TYR A 189 -14.94 0.98 11.71
N ILE A 190 -16.15 1.31 11.25
CA ILE A 190 -16.35 2.39 10.26
C ILE A 190 -15.89 3.76 10.79
N HIS A 191 -16.14 4.07 12.06
CA HIS A 191 -15.64 5.30 12.67
C HIS A 191 -14.11 5.37 12.68
N GLU A 192 -13.42 4.25 12.92
CA GLU A 192 -11.96 4.20 12.83
C GLU A 192 -11.46 4.41 11.40
N LEU A 193 -12.13 3.83 10.38
CA LEU A 193 -11.79 4.08 8.98
C LEU A 193 -11.91 5.56 8.61
N ILE A 194 -12.97 6.22 9.09
CA ILE A 194 -13.16 7.67 8.94
C ILE A 194 -12.05 8.43 9.66
N ARG A 195 -11.68 8.03 10.88
CA ARG A 195 -10.59 8.66 11.66
C ARG A 195 -9.26 8.59 10.92
N PHE A 196 -8.90 7.44 10.34
CA PHE A 196 -7.70 7.31 9.52
C PHE A 196 -7.75 8.19 8.27
N SER A 197 -8.89 8.18 7.56
CA SER A 197 -9.08 8.98 6.35
C SER A 197 -9.01 10.49 6.62
N LYS A 198 -9.50 10.95 7.78
CA LYS A 198 -9.36 12.35 8.23
C LYS A 198 -7.92 12.75 8.54
N ASN A 199 -7.06 11.78 8.89
CA ASN A 199 -5.63 11.96 9.07
C ASN A 199 -4.82 11.57 7.82
N HIS A 200 -5.50 11.44 6.67
CA HIS A 200 -4.89 11.22 5.35
C HIS A 200 -4.11 9.90 5.22
N TYR A 201 -4.41 8.94 6.10
CA TYR A 201 -3.94 7.56 5.96
C TYR A 201 -5.06 6.71 5.34
N TYR A 202 -4.94 6.41 4.05
CA TYR A 202 -6.01 5.83 3.24
C TYR A 202 -5.93 4.31 3.05
N GLN A 203 -4.87 3.64 3.51
CA GLN A 203 -4.79 2.18 3.43
C GLN A 203 -6.01 1.47 4.07
N PRO A 204 -6.52 1.87 5.26
CA PRO A 204 -7.71 1.26 5.85
C PRO A 204 -8.96 1.44 4.98
N LEU A 205 -9.06 2.58 4.30
CA LEU A 205 -10.15 2.88 3.39
C LEU A 205 -10.08 2.01 2.14
N MET A 206 -8.87 1.81 1.59
CA MET A 206 -8.65 0.90 0.45
C MET A 206 -9.04 -0.54 0.80
N ASP A 207 -8.61 -1.02 1.97
CA ASP A 207 -8.94 -2.37 2.43
C ASP A 207 -10.45 -2.56 2.59
N TYR A 208 -11.16 -1.54 3.09
CA TYR A 208 -12.62 -1.52 3.10
C TYR A 208 -13.23 -1.57 1.69
N VAL A 209 -12.77 -0.72 0.78
CA VAL A 209 -13.26 -0.68 -0.61
C VAL A 209 -13.09 -2.04 -1.29
N ASN A 210 -11.96 -2.70 -1.07
CA ASN A 210 -11.68 -4.05 -1.58
C ASN A 210 -12.63 -5.13 -1.01
N THR A 211 -13.33 -4.87 0.10
CA THR A 211 -14.33 -5.81 0.65
C THR A 211 -15.71 -5.66 0.02
N ILE A 212 -16.01 -4.51 -0.58
CA ILE A 212 -17.32 -4.22 -1.19
C ILE A 212 -17.29 -4.23 -2.72
N LEU A 213 -16.10 -4.09 -3.31
CA LEU A 213 -15.86 -4.24 -4.73
C LEU A 213 -15.29 -5.62 -5.03
N THR A 214 -15.74 -6.21 -6.12
CA THR A 214 -15.22 -7.47 -6.66
C THR A 214 -14.93 -7.28 -8.13
N ARG A 215 -13.89 -7.93 -8.63
CA ARG A 215 -13.59 -7.97 -10.07
C ARG A 215 -14.00 -9.35 -10.60
N PRO A 216 -15.12 -9.47 -11.33
CA PRO A 216 -15.55 -10.75 -11.87
C PRO A 216 -14.49 -11.31 -12.83
N GLN A 217 -14.36 -12.64 -12.85
CA GLN A 217 -13.43 -13.31 -13.75
C GLN A 217 -13.71 -12.92 -15.21
N GLY A 218 -12.66 -12.53 -15.94
CA GLY A 218 -12.77 -12.11 -17.34
C GLY A 218 -13.28 -10.68 -17.56
N LYS A 219 -13.61 -9.92 -16.49
CA LYS A 219 -13.95 -8.50 -16.60
C LYS A 219 -12.78 -7.61 -16.21
N PHE A 220 -12.66 -6.46 -16.87
CA PHE A 220 -11.70 -5.41 -16.52
C PHE A 220 -12.21 -4.52 -15.39
N LYS A 221 -13.53 -4.27 -15.33
CA LYS A 221 -14.16 -3.39 -14.35
C LYS A 221 -14.53 -4.12 -13.06
N TYR A 222 -14.48 -3.38 -11.97
CA TYR A 222 -15.01 -3.80 -10.67
C TYR A 222 -16.52 -3.59 -10.62
N GLU A 223 -17.18 -4.44 -9.85
CA GLU A 223 -18.61 -4.40 -9.58
C GLU A 223 -18.83 -4.51 -8.07
N ALA A 224 -19.93 -3.94 -7.59
CA ALA A 224 -20.39 -4.11 -6.22
C ALA A 224 -21.70 -4.89 -6.20
N LYS A 225 -22.09 -5.38 -5.01
CA LYS A 225 -23.35 -6.09 -4.82
C LYS A 225 -24.58 -5.24 -5.18
N THR A 226 -24.49 -3.94 -4.96
CA THR A 226 -25.56 -2.96 -5.25
C THR A 226 -24.96 -1.71 -5.89
N PRO A 227 -25.72 -0.97 -6.72
CA PRO A 227 -25.28 0.31 -7.27
C PRO A 227 -24.87 1.32 -6.19
N GLU A 228 -25.56 1.32 -5.06
CA GLU A 228 -25.27 2.23 -3.94
C GLU A 228 -23.92 1.91 -3.29
N LEU A 229 -23.55 0.64 -3.17
CA LEU A 229 -22.23 0.24 -2.66
C LEU A 229 -21.12 0.59 -3.64
N TYR A 230 -21.38 0.44 -4.95
CA TYR A 230 -20.44 0.90 -5.96
C TYR A 230 -20.22 2.40 -5.85
N GLN A 231 -21.32 3.17 -5.74
CA GLN A 231 -21.27 4.62 -5.59
C GLN A 231 -20.56 5.05 -4.31
N LEU A 232 -20.80 4.35 -3.19
CA LEU A 232 -20.07 4.57 -1.94
C LEU A 232 -18.56 4.41 -2.16
N ALA A 233 -18.13 3.32 -2.80
CA ALA A 233 -16.71 3.08 -3.07
C ALA A 233 -16.10 4.21 -3.92
N ILE A 234 -16.78 4.63 -4.99
CA ILE A 234 -16.32 5.74 -5.84
C ILE A 234 -16.19 7.05 -5.04
N GLN A 235 -17.15 7.35 -4.17
CA GLN A 235 -17.10 8.55 -3.32
C GLN A 235 -15.95 8.50 -2.32
N LEU A 236 -15.73 7.36 -1.66
CA LEU A 236 -14.62 7.19 -0.73
C LEU A 236 -13.26 7.32 -1.42
N LEU A 237 -13.10 6.68 -2.58
CA LEU A 237 -11.89 6.80 -3.40
C LEU A 237 -11.68 8.23 -3.90
N THR A 238 -12.75 8.96 -4.23
CA THR A 238 -12.65 10.36 -4.65
C THR A 238 -12.11 11.24 -3.52
N VAL A 239 -12.53 11.01 -2.26
CA VAL A 239 -11.95 11.71 -1.10
C VAL A 239 -10.44 11.44 -0.99
N ALA A 240 -10.00 10.19 -1.13
CA ALA A 240 -8.57 9.85 -1.09
C ALA A 240 -7.79 10.45 -2.27
N ALA A 241 -8.34 10.39 -3.49
CA ALA A 241 -7.76 10.95 -4.70
C ALA A 241 -7.61 12.48 -4.63
N ASN A 242 -8.58 13.17 -4.03
CA ASN A 242 -8.50 14.61 -3.79
C ASN A 242 -7.39 14.99 -2.79
N ASN A 243 -6.94 14.04 -1.97
CA ASN A 243 -5.80 14.17 -1.06
C ASN A 243 -4.54 13.49 -1.63
N ASN A 244 -4.42 13.43 -2.96
CA ASN A 244 -3.19 13.01 -3.66
C ASN A 244 -2.78 11.56 -3.40
N TYR A 245 -3.70 10.71 -2.92
CA TYR A 245 -3.41 9.29 -2.72
C TYR A 245 -3.44 8.53 -4.06
N ILE A 246 -2.24 8.24 -4.60
CA ILE A 246 -2.05 7.63 -5.93
C ILE A 246 -2.91 6.36 -6.14
N PRO A 247 -2.94 5.37 -5.21
CA PRO A 247 -3.72 4.15 -5.44
C PRO A 247 -5.21 4.38 -5.68
N ALA A 248 -5.80 5.42 -5.07
CA ALA A 248 -7.20 5.78 -5.30
C ALA A 248 -7.39 6.47 -6.66
N ILE A 249 -6.46 7.34 -7.06
CA ILE A 249 -6.49 8.00 -8.38
C ILE A 249 -6.42 6.93 -9.48
N GLU A 250 -5.46 6.00 -9.38
CA GLU A 250 -5.31 4.93 -10.36
C GLU A 250 -6.53 4.02 -10.41
N PHE A 251 -7.12 3.68 -9.26
CA PHE A 251 -8.35 2.89 -9.25
C PHE A 251 -9.45 3.59 -10.04
N LEU A 252 -9.71 4.87 -9.75
CA LEU A 252 -10.76 5.66 -10.41
C LEU A 252 -10.52 5.77 -11.92
N VAL A 253 -9.30 6.09 -12.32
CA VAL A 253 -8.88 6.17 -13.73
C VAL A 253 -9.13 4.85 -14.46
N ARG A 254 -8.77 3.70 -13.84
CA ARG A 254 -8.99 2.37 -14.44
C ARG A 254 -10.48 2.00 -14.58
N GLN A 255 -11.38 2.61 -13.80
CA GLN A 255 -12.82 2.33 -13.88
C GLN A 255 -13.54 3.20 -14.92
N ASP A 256 -12.92 4.30 -15.35
CA ASP A 256 -13.49 5.23 -16.31
C ASP A 256 -13.42 4.64 -17.74
N SER A 257 -14.59 4.37 -18.34
CA SER A 257 -14.65 3.90 -19.73
C SER A 257 -14.50 5.02 -20.75
N ASP A 258 -14.76 6.25 -20.34
CA ASP A 258 -14.75 7.42 -21.20
C ASP A 258 -13.50 8.28 -20.96
N LEU A 259 -12.49 7.69 -20.29
CA LEU A 259 -11.23 8.32 -19.95
C LEU A 259 -10.58 8.95 -21.18
N LYS A 260 -10.27 10.23 -21.06
CA LYS A 260 -9.54 11.00 -22.06
C LYS A 260 -8.13 11.26 -21.59
N SER A 261 -7.23 11.36 -22.55
CA SER A 261 -5.81 11.54 -22.29
C SER A 261 -5.45 12.90 -21.66
N ASN A 262 -6.44 13.82 -21.57
CA ASN A 262 -6.38 15.15 -20.98
C ASN A 262 -7.30 15.34 -19.75
N ASP A 263 -7.89 14.28 -19.18
CA ASP A 263 -8.70 14.41 -17.96
C ASP A 263 -7.87 14.87 -16.76
N ASP A 264 -8.39 15.81 -15.97
CA ASP A 264 -7.67 16.41 -14.84
C ASP A 264 -7.16 15.38 -13.82
N LEU A 265 -8.02 14.40 -13.48
CA LEU A 265 -7.66 13.35 -12.52
C LEU A 265 -6.56 12.43 -13.07
N TYR A 266 -6.55 12.20 -14.38
CA TYR A 266 -5.54 11.42 -15.06
C TYR A 266 -4.22 12.18 -15.21
N LEU A 267 -4.27 13.46 -15.60
CA LEU A 267 -3.10 14.34 -15.66
C LEU A 267 -2.44 14.51 -14.29
N LYS A 268 -3.20 14.41 -13.19
CA LYS A 268 -2.68 14.39 -11.83
C LYS A 268 -1.73 13.23 -11.55
N LEU A 269 -1.89 12.07 -12.19
CA LEU A 269 -0.93 10.97 -12.05
C LEU A 269 0.45 11.36 -12.59
N LYS A 270 0.52 12.18 -13.66
CA LYS A 270 1.79 12.69 -14.17
C LYS A 270 2.56 13.47 -13.11
N THR A 271 1.89 14.41 -12.44
CA THR A 271 2.53 15.28 -11.44
C THR A 271 2.90 14.52 -10.17
N LEU A 272 2.12 13.50 -9.81
CA LEU A 272 2.42 12.61 -8.69
C LEU A 272 3.39 11.48 -9.04
N GLY A 273 3.93 11.44 -10.26
CA GLY A 273 4.86 10.38 -10.69
C GLY A 273 4.23 8.98 -10.81
N GLY A 274 2.89 8.86 -10.80
CA GLY A 274 2.21 7.58 -10.95
C GLY A 274 2.47 6.97 -12.32
N THR A 275 3.07 5.79 -12.36
CA THR A 275 3.58 5.21 -13.61
C THR A 275 2.45 4.72 -14.52
N HIS A 276 1.25 4.51 -13.98
CA HIS A 276 0.04 4.24 -14.76
C HIS A 276 -0.21 5.31 -15.83
N PHE A 277 0.11 6.59 -15.55
CA PHE A 277 0.05 7.66 -16.55
C PHE A 277 0.87 7.36 -17.80
N TYR A 278 2.12 6.92 -17.64
CA TYR A 278 3.01 6.65 -18.76
C TYR A 278 2.65 5.35 -19.46
N LYS A 279 2.34 4.30 -18.70
CA LYS A 279 1.89 3.00 -19.24
C LYS A 279 0.72 3.21 -20.21
N THR A 280 -0.25 4.03 -19.82
CA THR A 280 -1.47 4.22 -20.61
C THR A 280 -1.29 4.99 -21.92
N ARG A 281 -0.16 5.70 -22.09
CA ARG A 281 0.22 6.31 -23.38
C ARG A 281 0.53 5.28 -24.45
N PHE A 282 0.88 4.05 -24.07
CA PHE A 282 1.26 2.98 -25.00
C PHE A 282 0.16 1.95 -25.26
N PHE A 283 -0.83 1.85 -24.36
CA PHE A 283 -1.89 0.85 -24.48
C PHE A 283 -3.24 1.48 -24.86
N GLU A 284 -3.69 2.50 -24.14
CA GLU A 284 -5.00 3.13 -24.34
C GLU A 284 -4.91 4.31 -25.32
N PHE A 285 -3.90 5.16 -25.18
CA PHE A 285 -3.82 6.42 -25.93
C PHE A 285 -2.74 6.46 -27.02
N LYS A 286 -2.19 5.29 -27.41
CA LYS A 286 -1.07 5.23 -28.37
C LYS A 286 -1.31 6.02 -29.65
N ASN A 287 -2.53 5.92 -30.19
CA ASN A 287 -2.88 6.54 -31.46
C ASN A 287 -3.06 8.08 -31.38
N GLU A 288 -3.01 8.66 -30.19
CA GLU A 288 -3.09 10.12 -29.98
C GLU A 288 -1.71 10.80 -30.05
N PHE A 289 -0.63 10.03 -30.04
CA PHE A 289 0.74 10.54 -29.96
C PHE A 289 1.56 10.14 -31.17
N ASN A 290 2.41 11.06 -31.64
CA ASN A 290 3.41 10.73 -32.65
C ASN A 290 4.62 10.00 -32.03
N ASN A 291 5.47 9.40 -32.88
CA ASN A 291 6.63 8.64 -32.42
C ASN A 291 7.59 9.46 -31.53
N ARG A 292 7.74 10.77 -31.78
CA ARG A 292 8.57 11.64 -30.93
C ARG A 292 7.99 11.79 -29.52
N GLN A 293 6.69 11.99 -29.39
CA GLN A 293 6.03 12.07 -28.09
C GLN A 293 6.10 10.74 -27.34
N LEU A 294 5.84 9.63 -28.04
CA LEU A 294 5.97 8.29 -27.48
C LEU A 294 7.41 8.01 -27.02
N TYR A 295 8.41 8.42 -27.78
CA TYR A 295 9.82 8.31 -27.39
C TYR A 295 10.12 9.07 -26.08
N CYS A 296 9.64 10.31 -25.96
CA CYS A 296 9.81 11.07 -24.72
C CYS A 296 9.09 10.42 -23.53
N TYR A 297 7.90 9.85 -23.73
CA TYR A 297 7.21 9.11 -22.66
C TYR A 297 7.92 7.80 -22.29
N ALA A 298 8.50 7.09 -23.25
CA ALA A 298 9.31 5.89 -22.98
C ALA A 298 10.57 6.24 -22.19
N THR A 299 11.27 7.31 -22.59
CA THR A 299 12.46 7.81 -21.90
C THR A 299 12.13 8.24 -20.46
N LEU A 300 11.02 8.94 -20.26
CA LEU A 300 10.59 9.35 -18.92
C LEU A 300 10.17 8.14 -18.07
N TYR A 301 9.50 7.16 -18.66
CA TYR A 301 9.16 5.90 -17.98
C TYR A 301 10.41 5.11 -17.55
N GLU A 302 11.40 5.00 -18.43
CA GLU A 302 12.69 4.37 -18.10
C GLU A 302 13.39 5.12 -16.97
N ALA A 303 13.43 6.45 -17.02
CA ALA A 303 14.06 7.26 -15.98
C ALA A 303 13.39 7.11 -14.60
N ILE A 304 12.08 6.84 -14.55
CA ILE A 304 11.31 6.65 -13.31
C ILE A 304 11.41 5.21 -12.78
N THR A 305 11.41 4.22 -13.68
CA THR A 305 11.20 2.81 -13.33
C THR A 305 12.41 1.91 -13.56
N GLY A 306 13.44 2.41 -14.25
CA GLY A 306 14.56 1.63 -14.74
C GLY A 306 14.21 0.65 -15.87
N SER A 307 12.99 0.73 -16.43
CA SER A 307 12.51 -0.21 -17.47
C SER A 307 12.39 0.45 -18.84
N ASP A 308 13.09 -0.12 -19.81
CA ASP A 308 13.14 0.28 -21.22
C ASP A 308 12.02 -0.34 -22.10
N LYS A 309 11.09 -1.08 -21.49
CA LYS A 309 10.13 -1.94 -22.22
C LYS A 309 9.26 -1.21 -23.25
N PHE A 310 9.11 0.10 -23.13
CA PHE A 310 8.28 0.92 -24.02
C PHE A 310 9.03 1.51 -25.21
N PHE A 311 10.35 1.31 -25.32
CA PHE A 311 11.05 1.60 -26.57
C PHE A 311 10.73 0.58 -27.68
N ILE A 312 10.29 -0.62 -27.29
CA ILE A 312 9.88 -1.66 -28.24
C ILE A 312 8.71 -1.15 -29.09
N GLY A 313 8.95 -0.98 -30.39
CA GLY A 313 7.93 -0.57 -31.37
C GLY A 313 7.83 0.95 -31.60
N ILE A 314 8.81 1.73 -31.14
CA ILE A 314 8.99 3.14 -31.56
C ILE A 314 9.95 3.17 -32.75
N GLU A 315 9.50 3.66 -33.91
CA GLU A 315 10.32 3.71 -35.14
C GLU A 315 11.17 5.00 -35.21
N ASN A 316 12.39 4.87 -35.76
CA ASN A 316 13.35 5.95 -36.10
C ASN A 316 13.92 6.74 -34.91
N GLU A 317 14.79 6.10 -34.12
CA GLU A 317 15.45 6.66 -32.92
C GLU A 317 16.50 7.75 -33.20
N GLU A 318 17.13 7.76 -34.38
CA GLU A 318 18.36 8.54 -34.65
C GLU A 318 18.19 10.08 -34.70
N ASN A 319 16.95 10.62 -34.71
CA ASN A 319 16.71 12.08 -34.82
C ASN A 319 15.84 12.69 -33.69
N ILE A 320 15.51 11.94 -32.63
CA ILE A 320 14.45 12.35 -31.68
C ILE A 320 14.99 12.73 -30.28
N ALA A 321 16.22 12.34 -29.94
CA ALA A 321 16.75 12.38 -28.57
C ALA A 321 16.95 13.79 -27.95
N ALA A 322 16.99 14.86 -28.74
CA ALA A 322 17.64 16.10 -28.30
C ALA A 322 16.82 17.02 -27.36
N ASP A 323 15.55 16.76 -27.05
CA ASP A 323 14.72 17.75 -26.34
C ASP A 323 13.47 17.19 -25.62
N CYS A 324 13.61 16.08 -24.87
CA CYS A 324 12.49 15.54 -24.08
C CYS A 324 12.38 16.15 -22.67
N ASN A 325 13.29 17.05 -22.27
CA ASN A 325 13.29 17.74 -20.96
C ASN A 325 13.02 16.81 -19.76
N ILE A 326 13.67 15.65 -19.75
CA ILE A 326 13.45 14.57 -18.78
C ILE A 326 13.80 15.02 -17.37
N GLU A 327 14.96 15.65 -17.18
CA GLU A 327 15.39 16.13 -15.86
C GLU A 327 14.40 17.13 -15.25
N ASP A 328 13.93 18.09 -16.05
CA ASP A 328 12.98 19.10 -15.58
C ASP A 328 11.62 18.47 -15.31
N SER A 329 11.17 17.56 -16.16
CA SER A 329 9.95 16.77 -15.92
C SER A 329 10.02 15.98 -14.62
N MET A 330 11.17 15.35 -14.31
CA MET A 330 11.37 14.61 -13.06
C MET A 330 11.41 15.53 -11.84
N LYS A 331 12.04 16.71 -11.94
CA LYS A 331 12.08 17.71 -10.84
C LYS A 331 10.70 18.26 -10.49
N GLU A 332 9.79 18.33 -11.46
CA GLU A 332 8.41 18.76 -11.26
C GLU A 332 7.53 17.68 -10.60
N MET A 333 7.95 16.42 -10.61
CA MET A 333 7.19 15.33 -9.99
C MET A 333 7.29 15.37 -8.48
N THR A 334 6.18 15.05 -7.83
CA THR A 334 6.07 14.97 -6.37
C THR A 334 5.51 13.61 -5.97
N PRO A 335 6.28 12.52 -6.12
CA PRO A 335 5.78 11.19 -5.81
C PRO A 335 5.57 11.03 -4.32
N MET A 336 4.33 10.78 -3.94
CA MET A 336 4.00 10.33 -2.59
C MET A 336 4.38 8.86 -2.44
N VAL A 337 4.75 8.44 -1.23
CA VAL A 337 5.02 7.04 -0.87
C VAL A 337 3.82 6.41 -0.19
N TYR A 338 3.18 5.41 -0.82
CA TYR A 338 1.99 4.71 -0.27
C TYR A 338 2.35 3.35 0.32
N ILE A 339 3.53 2.83 -0.02
CA ILE A 339 3.99 1.55 0.51
C ILE A 339 4.54 1.73 1.93
N ASP A 340 4.34 0.72 2.77
CA ASP A 340 4.90 0.66 4.12
C ASP A 340 5.31 -0.78 4.50
N GLY A 341 5.68 -0.95 5.77
CA GLY A 341 6.12 -2.24 6.30
C GLY A 341 5.07 -3.35 6.25
N PHE A 342 3.78 -3.03 6.12
CA PHE A 342 2.70 -4.00 5.94
C PHE A 342 2.34 -4.23 4.47
N THR A 343 2.59 -3.26 3.59
CA THR A 343 2.33 -3.41 2.15
C THR A 343 3.05 -4.63 1.60
N SER A 344 2.30 -5.48 0.93
CA SER A 344 2.82 -6.69 0.33
C SER A 344 3.77 -6.35 -0.84
N ARG A 345 4.83 -7.14 -1.00
CA ARG A 345 5.80 -6.98 -2.10
C ARG A 345 5.14 -7.03 -3.48
N ASP A 346 4.07 -7.81 -3.63
CA ASP A 346 3.37 -7.97 -4.90
C ASP A 346 2.53 -6.73 -5.27
N ASP A 347 2.33 -5.82 -4.30
CA ASP A 347 1.53 -4.60 -4.41
C ASP A 347 2.40 -3.32 -4.33
N TRP A 348 3.72 -3.45 -4.45
CA TRP A 348 4.63 -2.31 -4.43
C TRP A 348 4.56 -1.48 -5.70
N VAL A 349 4.56 -2.17 -6.85
CA VAL A 349 4.53 -1.53 -8.15
C VAL A 349 3.08 -1.29 -8.57
N ASP A 350 2.83 -0.08 -9.03
CA ASP A 350 1.55 0.38 -9.57
C ASP A 350 1.06 -0.37 -10.82
#